data_AF-A0A816SPY5-F1
#
_entry.id   AF-A0A816SPY5-F1
#
_cell.length_a   1.000
_cell.length_b   1.000
_cell.length_c   1.000
_cell.angle_alpha   90.00
_cell.angle_beta   90.00
_cell.angle_gamma   90.00
#
_symmetry.space_group_name_H-M   'P 1'
#
loop_
_entity.id
_entity.type
_entity.pdbx_description
1 polymer ?
#
loop_
_entity_poly.entity_id
_entity_poly.type
_entity_poly.pdbx_seq_one_letter_code
_entity_poly.pdbx_strand_id
1 'polypeptide(L)'
;LGQSGWFFAPSFGVAAIFRFILFFQGFHNWTLNPFHMMGVAGVLGAALLCAIHGATVENTLFEDGDGANTFRAFNPTQAEETYSMVTANRFWSQIFGVAFSNKRWLHFFMLFVPVTGLWMSALGVVGLALNLRAYDFVSQEIRAAEDPEFETFYTKNILLNEAALSVCGFIACCFVWFNNTAYPSEFYGPTGPEASQAQAFTFLVRDQRLGANVGSAQGPTGGVATEINAVNYVSPRSWLSTSHFVLGFFLFVGHLWHAGRARAAAAGFEKGIDRDFEPVLSMTPLN
;
A
#
# COMPACT_ATOMS: atom_id res chain seq x y z
N LEU A 1 7.73 -21.29 -7.23
CA LEU A 1 9.18 -21.61 -7.39
C LEU A 1 9.94 -21.82 -6.07
N GLY A 2 9.29 -22.01 -4.92
CA GLY A 2 9.96 -22.22 -3.62
C GLY A 2 8.94 -22.72 -2.59
N GLN A 3 7.71 -22.23 -2.74
CA GLN A 3 6.49 -22.83 -2.22
C GLN A 3 5.99 -23.98 -3.12
N SER A 4 5.02 -24.76 -2.62
CA SER A 4 4.56 -26.04 -3.21
C SER A 4 3.91 -25.94 -4.60
N GLY A 5 3.47 -24.75 -5.03
CA GLY A 5 2.92 -24.57 -6.37
C GLY A 5 2.61 -23.12 -6.70
N TRP A 6 2.25 -22.86 -7.96
CA TRP A 6 1.83 -21.55 -8.43
C TRP A 6 0.54 -21.05 -7.80
N PHE A 7 -0.24 -21.93 -7.16
CA PHE A 7 -1.41 -21.61 -6.37
C PHE A 7 -1.14 -20.52 -5.30
N PHE A 8 0.07 -20.49 -4.73
CA PHE A 8 0.47 -19.52 -3.71
C PHE A 8 1.01 -18.21 -4.28
N ALA A 9 1.16 -18.09 -5.61
CA ALA A 9 1.50 -16.82 -6.24
C ALA A 9 0.33 -15.82 -6.12
N PRO A 10 0.60 -14.51 -6.13
CA PRO A 10 -0.46 -13.52 -6.20
C PRO A 10 -1.26 -13.71 -7.49
N SER A 11 -2.58 -13.85 -7.37
CA SER A 11 -3.44 -13.86 -8.56
C SER A 11 -3.64 -12.44 -9.08
N PHE A 12 -3.78 -12.30 -10.40
CA PHE A 12 -3.92 -11.00 -11.05
C PHE A 12 -5.32 -10.41 -10.82
N GLY A 13 -5.48 -9.62 -9.76
CA GLY A 13 -6.73 -8.90 -9.47
C GLY A 13 -6.65 -8.14 -8.16
N VAL A 14 -7.35 -7.00 -8.05
CA VAL A 14 -7.28 -6.09 -6.89
C VAL A 14 -7.57 -6.83 -5.57
N ALA A 15 -8.70 -7.53 -5.49
CA ALA A 15 -9.07 -8.31 -4.30
C ALA A 15 -8.10 -9.48 -4.03
N ALA A 16 -7.55 -10.07 -5.09
CA ALA A 16 -6.58 -11.16 -4.95
C ALA A 16 -5.24 -10.67 -4.39
N ILE A 17 -4.79 -9.46 -4.74
CA ILE A 17 -3.61 -8.84 -4.13
C ILE A 17 -3.85 -8.51 -2.66
N PHE A 18 -5.03 -7.99 -2.29
CA PHE A 18 -5.36 -7.81 -0.87
C PHE A 18 -5.35 -9.13 -0.09
N ARG A 19 -5.92 -10.20 -0.66
CA ARG A 19 -5.83 -11.55 -0.09
C ARG A 19 -4.37 -12.00 0.07
N PHE A 20 -3.52 -11.73 -0.92
CA PHE A 20 -2.09 -12.06 -0.85
C PHE A 20 -1.33 -11.29 0.24
N ILE A 21 -1.63 -9.99 0.44
CA ILE A 21 -1.06 -9.18 1.52
C ILE A 21 -1.45 -9.75 2.89
N LEU A 22 -2.73 -10.10 3.08
CA LEU A 22 -3.22 -10.70 4.33
C LEU A 22 -2.61 -12.09 4.57
N PHE A 23 -2.44 -12.89 3.50
CA PHE A 23 -1.72 -14.16 3.57
C PHE A 23 -0.27 -13.96 4.03
N PHE A 24 0.45 -12.99 3.46
CA PHE A 24 1.82 -12.67 3.88
C PHE A 24 1.91 -12.22 5.33
N GLN A 25 0.92 -11.45 5.80
CA GLN A 25 0.88 -11.07 7.21
C GLN A 25 0.64 -12.29 8.11
N GLY A 26 -0.42 -13.07 7.86
CA GLY A 26 -0.79 -14.19 8.73
C GLY A 26 0.25 -15.33 8.74
N PHE A 27 0.81 -15.70 7.58
CA PHE A 27 1.71 -16.86 7.47
C PHE A 27 3.20 -16.50 7.63
N HIS A 28 3.58 -15.26 7.36
CA HIS A 28 4.99 -14.85 7.34
C HIS A 28 5.31 -13.69 8.31
N ASN A 29 4.31 -13.13 8.99
CA ASN A 29 4.47 -11.93 9.83
C ASN A 29 5.25 -10.83 9.09
N TRP A 30 4.92 -10.61 7.81
CA TRP A 30 5.79 -9.90 6.89
C TRP A 30 6.07 -8.44 7.28
N THR A 31 5.17 -7.79 8.01
CA THR A 31 5.42 -6.44 8.56
C THR A 31 6.60 -6.39 9.54
N LEU A 32 6.93 -7.50 10.20
CA LEU A 32 8.07 -7.61 11.11
C LEU A 32 9.41 -7.79 10.37
N ASN A 33 9.38 -8.11 9.08
CA ASN A 33 10.60 -8.38 8.34
C ASN A 33 11.39 -7.08 8.03
N PRO A 34 12.69 -6.99 8.39
CA PRO A 34 13.48 -5.78 8.17
C PRO A 34 13.66 -5.44 6.69
N PHE A 35 13.66 -6.43 5.79
CA PHE A 35 13.71 -6.20 4.35
C PHE A 35 12.43 -5.56 3.84
N HIS A 36 11.27 -5.92 4.40
CA HIS A 36 10.01 -5.24 4.12
C HIS A 36 10.04 -3.79 4.62
N MET A 37 10.50 -3.56 5.85
CA MET A 37 10.61 -2.23 6.44
C MET A 37 11.51 -1.30 5.60
N MET A 38 12.66 -1.81 5.13
CA MET A 38 13.53 -1.07 4.21
C MET A 38 12.84 -0.76 2.88
N GLY A 39 12.02 -1.70 2.37
CA GLY A 39 11.19 -1.47 1.19
C GLY A 39 10.15 -0.38 1.39
N VAL A 40 9.43 -0.39 2.51
CA VAL A 40 8.47 0.65 2.89
C VAL A 40 9.17 2.00 3.02
N ALA A 41 10.33 2.05 3.68
CA ALA A 41 11.13 3.27 3.79
C ALA A 41 11.56 3.81 2.42
N GLY A 42 11.97 2.93 1.48
CA GLY A 42 12.31 3.33 0.13
C GLY A 42 11.12 3.87 -0.68
N VAL A 43 9.94 3.25 -0.59
CA VAL A 43 8.73 3.70 -1.30
C VAL A 43 8.19 5.00 -0.72
N LEU A 44 8.03 5.10 0.61
CA LEU A 44 7.58 6.33 1.26
C LEU A 44 8.62 7.45 1.13
N GLY A 45 9.90 7.12 1.23
CA GLY A 45 11.01 8.04 0.98
C GLY A 45 11.01 8.56 -0.45
N ALA A 46 10.72 7.72 -1.44
CA ALA A 46 10.60 8.16 -2.83
C ALA A 46 9.40 9.08 -3.06
N ALA A 47 8.24 8.79 -2.47
CA ALA A 47 7.08 9.66 -2.52
C ALA A 47 7.39 11.05 -1.88
N LEU A 48 8.07 11.05 -0.73
CA LEU A 48 8.54 12.25 -0.07
C LEU A 48 9.51 13.04 -0.96
N LEU A 49 10.55 12.38 -1.50
CA LEU A 49 11.55 12.99 -2.38
C LEU A 49 10.94 13.56 -3.66
N CYS A 50 9.98 12.86 -4.26
CA CYS A 50 9.24 13.34 -5.42
C CYS A 50 8.48 14.62 -5.11
N ALA A 51 7.72 14.64 -4.01
CA ALA A 51 6.92 15.79 -3.61
C ALA A 51 7.80 17.00 -3.25
N ILE A 52 8.81 16.79 -2.41
CA ILE A 52 9.69 17.87 -1.93
C ILE A 52 10.54 18.44 -3.06
N HIS A 53 11.06 17.61 -3.96
CA HIS A 53 11.87 18.07 -5.09
C HIS A 53 11.02 18.87 -6.07
N GLY A 54 9.87 18.32 -6.50
CA GLY A 54 8.96 19.01 -7.40
C GLY A 54 8.49 20.35 -6.83
N ALA A 55 8.07 20.37 -5.56
CA ALA A 55 7.69 21.61 -4.89
C ALA A 55 8.85 22.61 -4.81
N THR A 56 10.06 22.17 -4.47
CA THR A 56 11.21 23.08 -4.36
C THR A 56 11.55 23.73 -5.70
N VAL A 57 11.57 22.96 -6.78
CA VAL A 57 11.85 23.48 -8.14
C VAL A 57 10.82 24.54 -8.51
N GLU A 58 9.53 24.24 -8.37
CA GLU A 58 8.42 25.15 -8.70
C GLU A 58 8.36 26.42 -7.83
N ASN A 59 9.00 26.41 -6.66
CA ASN A 59 9.06 27.56 -5.75
C ASN A 59 10.40 28.33 -5.84
N THR A 60 11.31 27.89 -6.70
CA THR A 60 12.61 28.54 -6.91
C THR A 60 12.88 28.84 -8.38
N LEU A 61 11.83 28.86 -9.21
CA LEU A 61 11.91 29.23 -10.63
C LEU A 61 12.43 30.66 -10.80
N PHE A 62 13.24 30.86 -11.83
CA PHE A 62 13.57 32.21 -12.31
C PHE A 62 12.37 32.81 -13.08
N GLU A 63 12.24 34.15 -13.06
CA GLU A 63 11.24 34.87 -13.87
C GLU A 63 11.71 34.98 -15.32
N ASP A 64 11.57 33.89 -16.09
CA ASP A 64 12.02 33.82 -17.49
C ASP A 64 10.96 34.27 -18.52
N GLY A 65 9.85 34.87 -18.06
CA GLY A 65 8.81 35.41 -18.94
C GLY A 65 7.74 36.21 -18.20
N ASP A 66 6.98 37.03 -18.95
CA ASP A 66 6.02 38.01 -18.39
C ASP A 66 4.66 37.40 -17.98
N GLY A 67 4.45 36.12 -18.27
CA GLY A 67 3.19 35.44 -18.00
C GLY A 67 3.09 34.97 -16.55
N ALA A 68 1.94 35.20 -15.92
CA ALA A 68 1.64 34.64 -14.59
C ALA A 68 1.64 33.09 -14.56
N ASN A 69 1.44 32.44 -15.71
CA ASN A 69 1.67 31.03 -15.87
C ASN A 69 3.11 30.82 -16.37
N THR A 70 3.96 30.26 -15.49
CA THR A 70 5.39 30.10 -15.70
C THR A 70 5.77 28.93 -16.61
N PHE A 71 4.84 28.01 -16.93
CA PHE A 71 5.17 26.83 -17.76
C PHE A 71 5.65 27.18 -19.17
N ARG A 72 5.22 28.34 -19.72
CA ARG A 72 5.64 28.80 -21.06
C ARG A 72 7.01 29.49 -21.06
N ALA A 73 7.54 29.82 -19.88
CA ALA A 73 8.84 30.47 -19.72
C ALA A 73 10.01 29.46 -19.75
N PHE A 74 9.75 28.20 -20.10
CA PHE A 74 10.76 27.15 -20.22
C PHE A 74 10.96 26.72 -21.68
N ASN A 75 12.21 26.60 -22.10
CA ASN A 75 12.59 26.00 -23.38
C ASN A 75 13.44 24.73 -23.15
N PRO A 76 13.07 23.56 -23.72
CA PRO A 76 13.85 22.33 -23.59
C PRO A 76 15.31 22.41 -24.03
N THR A 77 15.68 23.38 -24.88
CA THR A 77 17.05 23.56 -25.39
C THR A 77 17.79 24.72 -24.75
N GLN A 78 17.25 25.37 -23.71
CA GLN A 78 17.96 26.45 -23.01
C GLN A 78 19.20 25.93 -22.27
N ALA A 79 20.25 26.74 -22.19
CA ALA A 79 21.49 26.35 -21.53
C ALA A 79 21.43 26.58 -20.02
N GLU A 80 20.63 27.55 -19.60
CA GLU A 80 20.51 28.02 -18.23
C GLU A 80 19.57 27.14 -17.40
N GLU A 81 19.90 26.96 -16.13
CA GLU A 81 18.97 26.32 -15.19
C GLU A 81 17.72 27.19 -14.99
N THR A 82 16.55 26.54 -14.98
CA THR A 82 15.23 27.20 -14.85
C THR A 82 14.87 27.58 -13.42
N TYR A 83 15.64 27.10 -12.42
CA TYR A 83 15.41 27.33 -11.00
C TYR A 83 16.74 27.55 -10.27
N SER A 84 16.73 28.36 -9.21
CA SER A 84 17.90 28.63 -8.39
C SER A 84 18.19 27.51 -7.39
N MET A 85 19.33 26.85 -7.57
CA MET A 85 19.84 25.88 -6.58
C MET A 85 20.33 26.55 -5.29
N VAL A 86 20.82 27.79 -5.38
CA VAL A 86 21.42 28.49 -4.25
C VAL A 86 20.33 28.92 -3.27
N THR A 87 19.23 29.49 -3.79
CA THR A 87 18.05 29.81 -2.98
C THR A 87 17.41 28.54 -2.40
N ALA A 88 17.25 27.48 -3.19
CA ALA A 88 16.75 26.20 -2.69
C ALA A 88 17.62 25.63 -1.56
N ASN A 89 18.94 25.66 -1.72
CA ASN A 89 19.89 25.18 -0.72
C ASN A 89 19.76 25.97 0.58
N ARG A 90 19.79 27.30 0.51
CA ARG A 90 19.69 28.15 1.69
C ARG A 90 18.36 27.93 2.43
N PHE A 91 17.25 27.87 1.69
CA PHE A 91 15.93 27.59 2.27
C PHE A 91 15.94 26.30 3.09
N TRP A 92 16.38 25.18 2.50
CA TRP A 92 16.40 23.89 3.20
C TRP A 92 17.43 23.84 4.32
N SER A 93 18.58 24.50 4.19
CA SER A 93 19.57 24.60 5.27
C SER A 93 19.01 25.34 6.48
N GLN A 94 18.21 26.39 6.29
CA GLN A 94 17.59 27.12 7.39
C GLN A 94 16.40 26.37 8.01
N ILE A 95 15.57 25.71 7.19
CA ILE A 95 14.35 25.03 7.65
C ILE A 95 14.64 23.65 8.25
N PHE A 96 15.52 22.87 7.63
CA PHE A 96 15.76 21.46 7.96
C PHE A 96 17.19 21.19 8.45
N GLY A 97 18.04 22.22 8.52
CA GLY A 97 19.44 22.11 8.97
C GLY A 97 20.40 21.51 7.94
N VAL A 98 19.88 20.85 6.91
CA VAL A 98 20.66 20.23 5.82
C VAL A 98 19.98 20.44 4.48
N ALA A 99 20.78 20.56 3.42
CA ALA A 99 20.27 20.72 2.07
C ALA A 99 21.20 20.07 1.04
N PHE A 100 20.63 19.65 -0.08
CA PHE A 100 21.44 19.29 -1.24
C PHE A 100 22.13 20.54 -1.79
N SER A 101 23.42 20.42 -2.14
CA SER A 101 24.19 21.46 -2.83
C SER A 101 24.65 21.03 -4.23
N ASN A 102 24.56 19.74 -4.54
CA ASN A 102 24.96 19.15 -5.81
C ASN A 102 23.75 18.51 -6.51
N LYS A 103 23.36 19.06 -7.67
CA LYS A 103 22.21 18.57 -8.45
C LYS A 103 22.38 17.12 -8.92
N ARG A 104 23.59 16.71 -9.30
CA ARG A 104 23.84 15.32 -9.77
C ARG A 104 23.65 14.32 -8.62
N TRP A 105 24.16 14.65 -7.44
CA TRP A 105 23.94 13.85 -6.24
C TRP A 105 22.46 13.76 -5.86
N LEU A 106 21.74 14.89 -5.90
CA LEU A 106 20.28 14.92 -5.65
C LEU A 106 19.54 13.93 -6.54
N HIS A 107 19.77 13.98 -7.86
CA HIS A 107 19.04 13.12 -8.80
C HIS A 107 19.48 11.65 -8.70
N PHE A 108 20.76 11.39 -8.44
CA PHE A 108 21.22 10.04 -8.12
C PHE A 108 20.52 9.51 -6.85
N PHE A 109 20.38 10.33 -5.81
CA PHE A 109 19.73 9.94 -4.58
C PHE A 109 18.23 9.65 -4.78
N MET A 110 17.55 10.44 -5.62
CA MET A 110 16.16 10.19 -6.02
C MET A 110 15.97 8.86 -6.77
N LEU A 111 16.98 8.38 -7.50
CA LEU A 111 16.99 7.03 -8.07
C LEU A 111 17.30 5.99 -6.98
N PHE A 112 18.34 6.23 -6.19
CA PHE A 112 18.89 5.28 -5.24
C PHE A 112 17.87 4.83 -4.19
N VAL A 113 17.12 5.77 -3.59
CA VAL A 113 16.17 5.47 -2.50
C VAL A 113 15.07 4.48 -2.91
N PRO A 114 14.23 4.74 -3.94
CA PRO A 114 13.19 3.81 -4.37
C PRO A 114 13.77 2.50 -4.88
N VAL A 115 14.85 2.56 -5.67
CA VAL A 115 15.45 1.36 -6.27
C VAL A 115 15.96 0.44 -5.16
N THR A 116 16.79 0.97 -4.25
CA THR A 116 17.31 0.17 -3.13
C THR A 116 16.19 -0.39 -2.27
N GLY A 117 15.13 0.38 -1.98
CA GLY A 117 13.96 -0.10 -1.26
C GLY A 117 13.29 -1.31 -1.92
N LEU A 118 13.02 -1.23 -3.23
CA LEU A 118 12.43 -2.34 -3.99
C LEU A 118 13.36 -3.57 -4.05
N TRP A 119 14.67 -3.36 -4.17
CA TRP A 119 15.65 -4.45 -4.10
C TRP A 119 15.65 -5.13 -2.73
N MET A 120 15.57 -4.37 -1.64
CA MET A 120 15.53 -4.93 -0.29
C MET A 120 14.25 -5.76 -0.09
N SER A 121 13.07 -5.24 -0.47
CA SER A 121 11.83 -6.00 -0.34
C SER A 121 11.84 -7.29 -1.17
N ALA A 122 12.40 -7.25 -2.38
CA ALA A 122 12.59 -8.44 -3.22
C ALA A 122 13.46 -9.50 -2.54
N LEU A 123 14.57 -9.11 -1.91
CA LEU A 123 15.42 -10.03 -1.15
C LEU A 123 14.66 -10.70 -0.01
N GLY A 124 13.84 -9.96 0.74
CA GLY A 124 13.03 -10.56 1.80
C GLY A 124 11.97 -11.53 1.25
N VAL A 125 11.37 -11.25 0.08
CA VAL A 125 10.45 -12.18 -0.59
C VAL A 125 11.15 -13.47 -1.03
N VAL A 126 12.42 -13.40 -1.44
CA VAL A 126 13.24 -14.60 -1.72
C VAL A 126 13.39 -15.46 -0.46
N GLY A 127 13.62 -14.85 0.71
CA GLY A 127 13.63 -15.58 1.99
C GLY A 127 12.28 -16.25 2.30
N LEU A 128 11.17 -15.53 2.10
CA LEU A 128 9.82 -16.06 2.28
C LEU A 128 9.48 -17.20 1.32
N ALA A 129 10.09 -17.24 0.12
CA ALA A 129 9.93 -18.38 -0.78
C ALA A 129 10.43 -19.70 -0.18
N LEU A 130 11.30 -19.64 0.84
CA LEU A 130 11.85 -20.77 1.58
C LEU A 130 11.30 -20.86 3.01
N ASN A 131 10.27 -20.08 3.35
CA ASN A 131 9.75 -19.92 4.72
C ASN A 131 10.80 -19.42 5.75
N LEU A 132 11.90 -18.82 5.30
CA LEU A 132 12.89 -18.17 6.15
C LEU A 132 12.36 -16.79 6.56
N ARG A 133 11.75 -16.75 7.74
CA ARG A 133 10.94 -15.62 8.24
C ARG A 133 11.65 -14.92 9.40
N ALA A 134 11.43 -13.62 9.51
CA ALA A 134 11.56 -12.90 10.77
C ALA A 134 10.19 -12.96 11.47
N TYR A 135 9.77 -14.17 11.87
CA TYR A 135 8.42 -14.39 12.39
C TYR A 135 8.31 -13.97 13.86
N ASP A 136 9.33 -14.30 14.64
CA ASP A 136 9.35 -14.19 16.08
C ASP A 136 10.60 -13.48 16.64
N PHE A 137 10.43 -12.91 17.82
CA PHE A 137 11.55 -12.54 18.69
C PHE A 137 11.60 -13.54 19.84
N VAL A 138 12.57 -14.47 19.80
CA VAL A 138 12.69 -15.55 20.79
C VAL A 138 12.72 -15.04 22.23
N SER A 139 13.36 -13.89 22.49
CA SER A 139 13.38 -13.28 23.83
C SER A 139 12.00 -12.80 24.31
N GLN A 140 11.13 -12.35 23.41
CA GLN A 140 9.75 -11.97 23.72
C GLN A 140 8.90 -13.23 23.99
N GLU A 141 9.07 -14.29 23.19
CA GLU A 141 8.34 -15.56 23.38
C GLU A 141 8.66 -16.21 24.72
N ILE A 142 9.94 -16.28 25.09
CA ILE A 142 10.36 -16.83 26.39
C ILE A 142 9.73 -16.02 27.53
N ARG A 143 9.78 -14.69 27.44
CA ARG A 143 9.22 -13.84 28.49
C ARG A 143 7.71 -13.98 28.60
N ALA A 144 6.98 -13.99 27.48
CA ALA A 144 5.54 -14.15 27.46
C ALA A 144 5.08 -15.53 27.95
N ALA A 145 5.89 -16.57 27.72
CA ALA A 145 5.61 -17.93 28.21
C ALA A 145 5.77 -18.06 29.73
N GLU A 146 6.74 -17.33 30.32
CA GLU A 146 7.01 -17.35 31.76
C GLU A 146 6.11 -16.40 32.56
N ASP A 147 5.68 -15.29 31.94
CA ASP A 147 4.97 -14.19 32.59
C ASP A 147 3.63 -13.92 31.86
N PRO A 148 2.50 -14.48 32.34
CA PRO A 148 1.19 -14.33 31.70
C PRO A 148 0.67 -12.89 31.65
N GLU A 149 1.24 -11.99 32.45
CA GLU A 149 0.89 -10.55 32.42
C GLU A 149 1.74 -9.76 31.42
N PHE A 150 2.79 -10.36 30.86
CA PHE A 150 3.67 -9.72 29.89
C PHE A 150 3.01 -9.61 28.52
N GLU A 151 2.70 -8.37 28.12
CA GLU A 151 2.06 -8.10 26.84
C GLU A 151 2.72 -6.93 26.12
N THR A 152 2.97 -7.09 24.82
CA THR A 152 3.49 -6.04 23.94
C THR A 152 2.67 -5.96 22.65
N PHE A 153 2.88 -4.92 21.84
CA PHE A 153 2.28 -4.89 20.50
C PHE A 153 2.73 -6.05 19.62
N TYR A 154 3.94 -6.57 19.84
CA TYR A 154 4.43 -7.75 19.13
C TYR A 154 3.58 -8.99 19.47
N THR A 155 3.36 -9.30 20.76
CA THR A 155 2.58 -10.49 21.15
C THR A 155 1.12 -10.39 20.70
N LYS A 156 0.52 -9.19 20.77
CA LYS A 156 -0.82 -8.90 20.21
C LYS A 156 -0.88 -9.14 18.69
N ASN A 157 0.15 -8.77 17.94
CA ASN A 157 0.19 -8.98 16.49
C ASN A 157 0.30 -10.48 16.12
N ILE A 158 0.96 -11.30 16.93
CA ILE A 158 0.99 -12.75 16.74
C ILE A 158 -0.43 -13.34 16.87
N LEU A 159 -1.22 -12.94 17.87
CA LEU A 159 -2.62 -13.35 17.99
C LEU A 159 -3.47 -12.94 16.78
N LEU A 160 -3.25 -11.73 16.24
CA LEU A 160 -3.92 -11.29 15.01
C LEU A 160 -3.50 -12.12 13.79
N ASN A 161 -2.24 -12.55 13.72
CA ASN A 161 -1.77 -13.44 12.66
C ASN A 161 -2.44 -14.81 12.75
N GLU A 162 -2.59 -15.37 13.95
CA GLU A 162 -3.32 -16.63 14.18
C GLU A 162 -4.79 -16.52 13.78
N ALA A 163 -5.46 -15.41 14.12
CA ALA A 163 -6.81 -15.13 13.68
C ALA A 163 -6.89 -15.02 12.15
N ALA A 164 -5.95 -14.33 11.51
CA ALA A 164 -5.86 -14.25 10.05
C ALA A 164 -5.61 -15.62 9.41
N LEU A 165 -4.81 -16.47 10.04
CA LEU A 165 -4.55 -17.85 9.63
C LEU A 165 -5.84 -18.68 9.69
N SER A 166 -6.60 -18.55 10.78
CA SER A 166 -7.89 -19.20 10.99
C SER A 166 -8.90 -18.80 9.91
N VAL A 167 -9.00 -17.50 9.61
CA VAL A 167 -9.85 -16.99 8.52
C VAL A 167 -9.38 -17.51 7.15
N CYS A 168 -8.07 -17.53 6.89
CA CYS A 168 -7.53 -18.10 5.65
C CYS A 168 -7.83 -19.61 5.55
N GLY A 169 -7.74 -20.36 6.64
CA GLY A 169 -8.10 -21.77 6.71
C GLY A 169 -9.59 -22.00 6.47
N PHE A 170 -10.46 -21.16 7.04
CA PHE A 170 -11.90 -21.19 6.79
C PHE A 170 -12.23 -20.89 5.32
N ILE A 171 -11.61 -19.85 4.74
CA ILE A 171 -11.77 -19.52 3.31
C ILE A 171 -11.24 -20.68 2.44
N ALA A 172 -10.09 -21.26 2.78
CA ALA A 172 -9.53 -22.40 2.04
C ALA A 172 -10.46 -23.61 2.10
N CYS A 173 -11.07 -23.89 3.25
CA CYS A 173 -12.10 -24.93 3.40
C CYS A 173 -13.27 -24.69 2.43
N CYS A 174 -13.82 -23.46 2.40
CA CYS A 174 -14.86 -23.10 1.43
C CYS A 174 -14.37 -23.24 -0.03
N PHE A 175 -13.16 -22.82 -0.35
CA PHE A 175 -12.61 -22.97 -1.70
C PHE A 175 -12.46 -24.44 -2.11
N VAL A 176 -11.91 -25.31 -1.25
CA VAL A 176 -11.84 -26.76 -1.49
C VAL A 176 -13.24 -27.34 -1.68
N TRP A 177 -14.24 -26.83 -0.94
CA TRP A 177 -15.62 -27.30 -1.02
C TRP A 177 -16.35 -26.95 -2.33
N PHE A 178 -15.94 -25.91 -3.05
CA PHE A 178 -16.64 -25.40 -4.24
C PHE A 178 -15.79 -25.33 -5.52
N ASN A 179 -14.46 -25.43 -5.45
CA ASN A 179 -13.57 -25.12 -6.58
C ASN A 179 -12.98 -26.37 -7.25
N ASN A 180 -13.68 -26.86 -8.28
CA ASN A 180 -13.20 -27.97 -9.12
C ASN A 180 -12.06 -27.61 -10.08
N THR A 181 -11.84 -26.33 -10.35
CA THR A 181 -10.77 -25.91 -11.26
C THR A 181 -9.39 -26.06 -10.62
N ALA A 182 -9.28 -25.79 -9.32
CA ALA A 182 -8.04 -25.91 -8.55
C ALA A 182 -7.95 -27.23 -7.77
N TYR A 183 -9.08 -27.83 -7.39
CA TYR A 183 -9.16 -29.13 -6.71
C TYR A 183 -10.06 -30.08 -7.50
N PRO A 184 -9.50 -30.80 -8.50
CA PRO A 184 -10.28 -31.69 -9.36
C PRO A 184 -10.93 -32.83 -8.55
N SER A 185 -12.21 -33.08 -8.80
CA SER A 185 -13.00 -34.05 -8.05
C SER A 185 -12.52 -35.50 -8.26
N GLU A 186 -11.79 -35.76 -9.35
CA GLU A 186 -11.16 -37.05 -9.65
C GLU A 186 -10.06 -37.42 -8.65
N PHE A 187 -9.45 -36.44 -7.98
CA PHE A 187 -8.35 -36.66 -7.04
C PHE A 187 -8.74 -36.35 -5.59
N TYR A 188 -9.65 -35.39 -5.38
CA TYR A 188 -10.02 -34.89 -4.06
C TYR A 188 -11.46 -35.22 -3.63
N GLY A 189 -12.24 -35.89 -4.49
CA GLY A 189 -13.65 -36.21 -4.25
C GLY A 189 -14.62 -35.11 -4.71
N PRO A 190 -15.94 -35.38 -4.75
CA PRO A 190 -16.92 -34.45 -5.29
C PRO A 190 -17.07 -33.20 -4.41
N THR A 191 -17.17 -32.03 -5.05
CA THR A 191 -17.51 -30.76 -4.39
C THR A 191 -18.92 -30.78 -3.81
N GLY A 192 -19.23 -29.83 -2.92
CA GLY A 192 -20.58 -29.66 -2.37
C GLY A 192 -21.68 -29.60 -3.44
N PRO A 193 -21.54 -28.82 -4.52
CA PRO A 193 -22.47 -28.81 -5.64
C PRO A 193 -22.58 -30.18 -6.34
N GLU A 194 -21.48 -30.90 -6.58
CA GLU A 194 -21.52 -32.23 -7.21
C GLU A 194 -22.17 -33.29 -6.30
N ALA A 195 -21.82 -33.28 -5.02
CA ALA A 195 -22.42 -34.16 -4.01
C ALA A 195 -23.91 -33.83 -3.79
N SER A 196 -24.28 -32.55 -3.78
CA SER A 196 -25.66 -32.09 -3.62
C SER A 196 -26.49 -32.34 -4.87
N GLN A 197 -25.93 -32.27 -6.09
CA GLN A 197 -26.64 -32.68 -7.31
C GLN A 197 -26.84 -34.19 -7.35
N ALA A 198 -25.87 -34.99 -6.91
CA ALA A 198 -26.04 -36.43 -6.79
C ALA A 198 -27.09 -36.80 -5.73
N GLN A 199 -27.10 -36.10 -4.59
CA GLN A 199 -28.12 -36.29 -3.54
C GLN A 199 -29.49 -35.74 -3.94
N ALA A 200 -29.55 -34.56 -4.56
CA ALA A 200 -30.78 -33.96 -5.05
C ALA A 200 -31.38 -34.80 -6.17
N PHE A 201 -30.59 -35.37 -7.09
CA PHE A 201 -31.09 -36.31 -8.09
C PHE A 201 -31.59 -37.60 -7.43
N THR A 202 -30.91 -38.10 -6.40
CA THR A 202 -31.37 -39.26 -5.63
C THR A 202 -32.69 -38.98 -4.91
N PHE A 203 -32.85 -37.81 -4.29
CA PHE A 203 -34.08 -37.40 -3.63
C PHE A 203 -35.19 -37.03 -4.63
N LEU A 204 -34.86 -36.43 -5.76
CA LEU A 204 -35.79 -36.12 -6.85
C LEU A 204 -36.33 -37.39 -7.50
N VAL A 205 -35.46 -38.38 -7.79
CA VAL A 205 -35.85 -39.69 -8.31
C VAL A 205 -36.62 -40.50 -7.27
N ARG A 206 -36.23 -40.45 -5.99
CA ARG A 206 -37.00 -41.03 -4.89
C ARG A 206 -38.39 -40.40 -4.82
N ASP A 207 -38.48 -39.07 -4.82
CA ASP A 207 -39.71 -38.32 -4.63
C ASP A 207 -40.62 -38.41 -5.87
N GLN A 208 -40.06 -38.51 -7.08
CA GLN A 208 -40.80 -38.87 -8.29
C GLN A 208 -41.32 -40.32 -8.24
N ARG A 209 -40.53 -41.28 -7.75
CA ARG A 209 -40.98 -42.67 -7.54
C ARG A 209 -42.07 -42.78 -6.47
N LEU A 210 -42.10 -41.86 -5.50
CA LEU A 210 -43.10 -41.78 -4.44
C LEU A 210 -44.29 -40.86 -4.78
N GLY A 211 -44.29 -40.20 -5.96
CA GLY A 211 -45.38 -39.35 -6.44
C GLY A 211 -45.46 -37.95 -5.82
N ALA A 212 -44.39 -37.42 -5.22
CA ALA A 212 -44.37 -36.11 -4.56
C ALA A 212 -44.16 -34.94 -5.54
N ASN A 213 -44.78 -33.78 -5.25
CA ASN A 213 -44.76 -32.59 -6.10
C ASN A 213 -43.60 -31.65 -5.72
N VAL A 214 -42.59 -31.54 -6.59
CA VAL A 214 -41.27 -30.92 -6.30
C VAL A 214 -41.28 -29.37 -6.40
N GLY A 215 -42.37 -28.77 -6.86
CA GLY A 215 -42.43 -27.34 -7.19
C GLY A 215 -42.47 -26.36 -6.02
N SER A 216 -42.65 -26.80 -4.77
CA SER A 216 -42.96 -25.92 -3.62
C SER A 216 -41.85 -25.77 -2.57
N ALA A 217 -40.70 -26.45 -2.71
CA ALA A 217 -39.70 -26.54 -1.63
C ALA A 217 -38.48 -25.61 -1.77
N GLN A 218 -38.41 -24.73 -2.77
CA GLN A 218 -37.31 -23.77 -2.93
C GLN A 218 -37.76 -22.34 -2.61
N GLY A 219 -37.52 -21.93 -1.36
CA GLY A 219 -37.61 -20.53 -0.95
C GLY A 219 -36.27 -19.80 -1.11
N PRO A 220 -36.24 -18.59 -1.68
CA PRO A 220 -35.04 -17.76 -1.78
C PRO A 220 -34.85 -16.96 -0.48
N THR A 221 -33.62 -16.54 -0.18
CA THR A 221 -33.24 -15.56 0.86
C THR A 221 -33.26 -16.04 2.32
N GLY A 222 -32.14 -16.63 2.75
CA GLY A 222 -31.81 -16.89 4.16
C GLY A 222 -30.51 -16.23 4.60
N GLY A 223 -30.12 -15.11 4.01
CA GLY A 223 -28.90 -14.41 4.38
C GLY A 223 -28.99 -12.94 4.05
N VAL A 224 -28.87 -12.09 5.08
CA VAL A 224 -28.13 -10.82 5.14
C VAL A 224 -28.72 -9.90 6.23
N ALA A 225 -27.85 -9.52 7.16
CA ALA A 225 -27.84 -8.25 7.94
C ALA A 225 -28.72 -8.06 9.19
N THR A 226 -28.48 -8.80 10.28
CA THR A 226 -28.87 -8.32 11.64
C THR A 226 -27.92 -8.77 12.77
N GLU A 227 -26.69 -8.27 12.84
CA GLU A 227 -25.89 -8.41 14.08
C GLU A 227 -25.58 -7.06 14.74
N ILE A 228 -25.82 -7.05 16.05
CA ILE A 228 -25.97 -5.91 16.96
C ILE A 228 -24.64 -5.31 17.46
N ASN A 229 -23.48 -5.82 17.01
CA ASN A 229 -22.16 -5.47 17.55
C ASN A 229 -21.24 -4.68 16.60
N ALA A 230 -21.80 -3.89 15.68
CA ALA A 230 -21.03 -3.12 14.68
C ALA A 230 -20.19 -1.95 15.24
N VAL A 231 -20.17 -1.71 16.56
CA VAL A 231 -19.55 -0.52 17.18
C VAL A 231 -18.05 -0.68 17.45
N ASN A 232 -17.53 -1.92 17.51
CA ASN A 232 -16.11 -2.21 17.78
C ASN A 232 -15.37 -2.90 16.62
N TYR A 233 -15.98 -2.97 15.44
CA TYR A 233 -15.38 -3.61 14.26
C TYR A 233 -15.17 -2.58 13.14
N VAL A 234 -13.94 -2.08 13.02
CA VAL A 234 -13.53 -1.28 11.86
C VAL A 234 -13.23 -2.25 10.72
N SER A 235 -14.21 -2.43 9.82
CA SER A 235 -14.04 -3.31 8.68
C SER A 235 -12.86 -2.87 7.79
N PRO A 236 -12.22 -3.78 7.03
CA PRO A 236 -11.24 -3.40 6.01
C PRO A 236 -11.76 -2.35 5.02
N ARG A 237 -13.08 -2.31 4.78
CA ARG A 237 -13.75 -1.29 3.96
C ARG A 237 -13.78 0.07 4.67
N SER A 238 -13.96 0.10 5.98
CA SER A 238 -13.86 1.30 6.81
C SER A 238 -12.42 1.83 6.83
N TRP A 239 -11.42 0.95 6.99
CA TRP A 239 -10.00 1.31 6.85
C TRP A 239 -9.68 1.87 5.46
N LEU A 240 -10.12 1.20 4.40
CA LEU A 240 -9.93 1.67 3.03
C LEU A 240 -10.60 3.03 2.81
N SER A 241 -11.83 3.22 3.29
CA SER A 241 -12.56 4.49 3.21
C SER A 241 -11.83 5.60 3.96
N THR A 242 -11.36 5.35 5.19
CA THR A 242 -10.56 6.30 5.97
C THR A 242 -9.23 6.63 5.28
N SER A 243 -8.52 5.64 4.74
CA SER A 243 -7.28 5.88 3.98
C SER A 243 -7.54 6.72 2.71
N HIS A 244 -8.62 6.45 1.97
CA HIS A 244 -9.01 7.25 0.80
C HIS A 244 -9.43 8.67 1.19
N PHE A 245 -10.11 8.84 2.32
CA PHE A 245 -10.45 10.16 2.85
C PHE A 245 -9.20 10.93 3.26
N VAL A 246 -8.27 10.31 3.99
CA VAL A 246 -7.03 10.96 4.43
C VAL A 246 -6.15 11.32 3.24
N LEU A 247 -5.93 10.39 2.31
CA LEU A 247 -5.16 10.65 1.09
C LEU A 247 -5.86 11.68 0.20
N GLY A 248 -7.18 11.59 0.05
CA GLY A 248 -8.00 12.56 -0.68
C GLY A 248 -7.98 13.94 -0.05
N PHE A 249 -8.00 14.03 1.28
CA PHE A 249 -7.88 15.28 2.03
C PHE A 249 -6.51 15.94 1.79
N PHE A 250 -5.41 15.19 1.88
CA PHE A 250 -4.09 15.75 1.60
C PHE A 250 -3.89 16.12 0.12
N LEU A 251 -4.45 15.35 -0.81
CA LEU A 251 -4.52 15.71 -2.23
C LEU A 251 -5.37 16.96 -2.47
N PHE A 252 -6.46 17.13 -1.73
CA PHE A 252 -7.34 18.30 -1.79
C PHE A 252 -6.68 19.54 -1.18
N VAL A 253 -6.00 19.41 -0.04
CA VAL A 253 -5.18 20.48 0.56
C VAL A 253 -4.06 20.87 -0.40
N GLY A 254 -3.37 19.89 -0.99
CA GLY A 254 -2.39 20.14 -2.05
C GLY A 254 -3.00 20.87 -3.25
N HIS A 255 -4.18 20.45 -3.72
CA HIS A 255 -4.90 21.15 -4.79
C HIS A 255 -5.29 22.58 -4.41
N LEU A 256 -5.82 22.81 -3.21
CA LEU A 256 -6.17 24.14 -2.72
C LEU A 256 -4.93 25.03 -2.59
N TRP A 257 -3.82 24.47 -2.11
CA TRP A 257 -2.54 25.15 -2.06
C TRP A 257 -2.04 25.54 -3.46
N HIS A 258 -2.00 24.60 -4.40
CA HIS A 258 -1.60 24.87 -5.79
C HIS A 258 -2.55 25.83 -6.51
N ALA A 259 -3.87 25.75 -6.25
CA ALA A 259 -4.86 26.68 -6.79
C ALA A 259 -4.72 28.09 -6.19
N GLY A 260 -4.41 28.17 -4.89
CA GLY A 260 -4.11 29.43 -4.19
C GLY A 260 -2.86 30.08 -4.75
N ARG A 261 -1.77 29.33 -4.89
CA ARG A 261 -0.53 29.74 -5.57
C ARG A 261 -0.80 30.24 -6.99
N ALA A 262 -1.51 29.46 -7.80
CA ALA A 262 -1.85 29.85 -9.18
C ALA A 262 -2.65 31.16 -9.24
N ARG A 263 -3.56 31.40 -8.29
CA ARG A 263 -4.28 32.68 -8.14
C ARG A 263 -3.38 33.81 -7.68
N ALA A 264 -2.45 33.55 -6.75
CA ALA A 264 -1.48 34.54 -6.29
C ALA A 264 -0.53 34.97 -7.42
N ALA A 265 -0.03 34.03 -8.22
CA ALA A 265 0.75 34.30 -9.42
C ALA A 265 -0.06 35.09 -10.47
N ALA A 266 -1.32 34.71 -10.74
CA ALA A 266 -2.21 35.44 -11.65
C ALA A 266 -2.48 36.89 -11.22
N ALA A 267 -2.48 37.16 -9.92
CA ALA A 267 -2.63 38.49 -9.36
C ALA A 267 -1.28 39.25 -9.20
N GLY A 268 -0.17 38.67 -9.65
CA GLY A 268 1.16 39.28 -9.62
C GLY A 268 1.85 39.27 -8.26
N PHE A 269 1.35 38.51 -7.28
CA PHE A 269 1.95 38.38 -5.95
C PHE A 269 3.12 37.39 -5.91
N GLU A 270 3.18 36.46 -6.86
CA GLU A 270 4.32 35.55 -7.04
C GLU A 270 4.93 35.80 -8.42
N LYS A 271 6.14 36.34 -8.40
CA LYS A 271 7.04 36.42 -9.55
C LYS A 271 8.22 35.49 -9.30
N GLY A 272 8.82 34.97 -10.38
CA GLY A 272 10.03 34.17 -10.26
C GLY A 272 11.19 35.00 -9.67
N ILE A 273 12.28 34.34 -9.35
CA ILE A 273 13.50 35.00 -8.89
C ILE A 273 14.10 35.76 -10.08
N ASP A 274 14.53 37.00 -9.87
CA ASP A 274 15.30 37.74 -10.87
C ASP A 274 16.71 37.12 -10.98
N ARG A 275 17.15 36.82 -12.22
CA ARG A 275 18.46 36.21 -12.47
C ARG A 275 19.62 37.11 -12.08
N ASP A 276 19.48 38.42 -12.26
CA ASP A 276 20.53 39.40 -12.02
C ASP A 276 20.59 39.84 -10.54
N PHE A 277 19.46 39.74 -9.84
CA PHE A 277 19.28 40.26 -8.48
C PHE A 277 18.76 39.20 -7.50
N GLU A 278 19.35 38.01 -7.50
CA GLU A 278 18.99 36.95 -6.55
C GLU A 278 19.31 37.38 -5.09
N PRO A 279 18.30 37.52 -4.20
CA PRO A 279 18.51 38.07 -2.85
C PRO A 279 19.53 37.29 -2.02
N VAL A 280 19.59 35.97 -2.21
CA VAL A 280 20.50 35.08 -1.47
C VAL A 280 21.97 35.40 -1.72
N LEU A 281 22.34 35.94 -2.88
CA LEU A 281 23.72 36.31 -3.19
C LEU A 281 24.24 37.46 -2.32
N SER A 282 23.33 38.26 -1.75
CA SER A 282 23.66 39.39 -0.88
C SER A 282 23.59 39.07 0.62
N MET A 283 23.15 37.86 0.99
CA MET A 283 22.95 37.48 2.38
C MET A 283 24.25 37.04 3.06
N THR A 284 24.32 37.21 4.39
CA THR A 284 25.43 36.68 5.17
C THR A 284 25.49 35.16 5.11
N PRO A 285 26.70 34.56 5.17
CA PRO A 285 26.88 33.12 5.27
C PRO A 285 26.10 32.53 6.45
N LEU A 286 25.58 31.31 6.27
CA LEU A 286 25.03 30.53 7.38
C LEU A 286 26.22 29.99 8.20
N ASN A 287 26.15 30.12 9.53
CA ASN A 287 27.17 29.63 10.47
C ASN A 287 27.23 28.11 10.52
#